data_AF-A0A2V6LJY4-F1
#
_entry.id   AF-A0A2V6LJY4-F1
#
_cell.length_a   1.000
_cell.length_b   1.000
_cell.length_c   1.000
_cell.angle_alpha   90.00
_cell.angle_beta   90.00
_cell.angle_gamma   90.00
#
_symmetry.space_group_name_H-M   'P 1'
#
loop_
_entity.id
_entity.type
_entity.pdbx_description
1 polymer ?
#
loop_
_entity_poly.entity_id
_entity_poly.type
_entity_poly.pdbx_seq_one_letter_code
_entity_poly.pdbx_strand_id
1 'polypeptide(L)'
;MTKRAVVVGINDYSGIDPSGKSNLSSCVADADAMMDMLVSAFGFDSSESTKLTDKSAGSAAITSALNGILSKSDAGDMACFYYSGHGSRTSADSGQADCDKFYESIIPASGSAITDRDLFNIADQLQPSFVEFTVILDSCHSGGMDQETDAVLKCKSPVLPGDLLQQMVNYLRTLVPCGILIPLDSDACDGNVTSVSNNGGVAAADEDPDKVFVDQAKTTLIAGCKFNELSWETAGHGLLTKAFLNTVNASNFQISYSDLLDQLRTSVTSDFSSLIVPSISSDLPQSQTPQLRGQGNRMDQGFLQGFVDSR
;
A
#
# COMPACT_ATOMS: atom_id res chain seq x y z
N MET A 1 9.09 23.65 -8.52
CA MET A 1 8.68 22.42 -7.84
C MET A 1 7.19 22.46 -7.66
N THR A 2 6.49 21.67 -8.47
CA THR A 2 5.04 21.43 -8.37
C THR A 2 4.81 20.18 -7.55
N LYS A 3 3.72 20.14 -6.78
CA LYS A 3 3.33 18.99 -5.95
C LYS A 3 1.94 18.51 -6.37
N ARG A 4 1.86 17.26 -6.82
CA ARG A 4 0.62 16.65 -7.34
C ARG A 4 0.30 15.37 -6.60
N ALA A 5 -0.98 15.13 -6.32
CA ALA A 5 -1.40 13.92 -5.64
C ALA A 5 -2.54 13.20 -6.37
N VAL A 6 -2.53 11.88 -6.27
CA VAL A 6 -3.71 11.04 -6.50
C VAL A 6 -4.05 10.38 -5.17
N VAL A 7 -5.25 10.62 -4.66
CA VAL A 7 -5.70 10.13 -3.35
C VAL A 7 -6.95 9.28 -3.56
N VAL A 8 -6.91 8.04 -3.12
CA VAL A 8 -7.96 7.05 -3.39
C VAL A 8 -8.47 6.44 -2.09
N GLY A 9 -9.80 6.37 -1.94
CA GLY A 9 -10.46 5.77 -0.79
C GLY A 9 -11.71 4.99 -1.20
N ILE A 10 -11.75 3.69 -0.92
CA ILE A 10 -12.84 2.83 -1.41
C ILE A 10 -13.46 2.06 -0.24
N ASN A 11 -14.71 2.39 0.07
CA ASN A 11 -15.56 1.66 1.01
C ASN A 11 -16.51 0.71 0.27
N ASP A 12 -17.11 1.19 -0.83
CA ASP A 12 -18.15 0.46 -1.56
C ASP A 12 -17.56 -0.47 -2.63
N TYR A 13 -17.63 -1.77 -2.35
CA TYR A 13 -17.30 -2.86 -3.26
C TYR A 13 -18.55 -3.62 -3.74
N SER A 14 -19.75 -3.07 -3.58
CA SER A 14 -21.00 -3.72 -4.00
C SER A 14 -21.08 -4.02 -5.50
N GLY A 15 -20.29 -3.30 -6.32
CA GLY A 15 -20.15 -3.56 -7.74
C GLY A 15 -19.46 -4.89 -8.08
N ILE A 16 -18.65 -5.43 -7.17
CA ILE A 16 -17.90 -6.69 -7.33
C ILE A 16 -18.40 -7.78 -6.39
N ASP A 17 -18.94 -7.39 -5.23
CA ASP A 17 -19.56 -8.26 -4.25
C ASP A 17 -20.93 -7.68 -3.84
N PRO A 18 -22.02 -8.07 -4.53
CA PRO A 18 -23.36 -7.58 -4.24
C PRO A 18 -23.87 -7.92 -2.83
N SER A 19 -23.20 -8.82 -2.10
CA SER A 19 -23.57 -9.12 -0.71
C SER A 19 -23.13 -8.04 0.28
N GLY A 20 -22.22 -7.15 -0.14
CA GLY A 20 -21.66 -6.09 0.71
C GLY A 20 -20.68 -6.58 1.78
N LYS A 21 -20.33 -7.87 1.79
CA LYS A 21 -19.34 -8.43 2.74
C LYS A 21 -17.96 -7.82 2.57
N SER A 22 -17.61 -7.50 1.33
CA SER A 22 -16.35 -6.85 0.97
C SER A 22 -16.37 -5.32 1.18
N ASN A 23 -17.44 -4.74 1.73
CA ASN A 23 -17.45 -3.31 2.00
C ASN A 23 -16.58 -2.95 3.22
N LEU A 24 -15.82 -1.88 3.05
CA LEU A 24 -15.01 -1.25 4.09
C LEU A 24 -15.74 -0.02 4.65
N SER A 25 -15.27 0.54 5.76
CA SER A 25 -15.99 1.63 6.45
C SER A 25 -15.20 2.93 6.52
N SER A 26 -13.88 2.87 6.43
CA SER A 26 -13.01 4.00 6.81
C SER A 26 -12.21 4.60 5.67
N CYS A 27 -12.14 3.92 4.52
CA CYS A 27 -11.25 4.27 3.43
C CYS A 27 -11.57 5.62 2.76
N VAL A 28 -12.85 6.03 2.72
CA VAL A 28 -13.23 7.35 2.22
C VAL A 28 -12.79 8.47 3.16
N ALA A 29 -13.00 8.30 4.47
CA ALA A 29 -12.58 9.28 5.48
C ALA A 29 -11.05 9.41 5.56
N ASP A 30 -10.36 8.27 5.41
CA ASP A 30 -8.92 8.17 5.19
C ASP A 30 -8.45 9.04 4.02
N ALA A 31 -9.08 8.90 2.84
CA ALA A 31 -8.75 9.68 1.66
C ALA A 31 -9.06 11.19 1.82
N ASP A 32 -10.14 11.53 2.51
CA ASP A 32 -10.48 12.92 2.83
C ASP A 32 -9.39 13.57 3.69
N ALA A 33 -9.04 12.93 4.82
CA ALA A 33 -8.03 13.44 5.74
C ALA A 33 -6.64 13.55 5.10
N MET A 34 -6.28 12.58 4.26
CA MET A 34 -5.00 12.60 3.55
C MET A 34 -4.93 13.71 2.49
N MET A 35 -5.98 13.91 1.69
CA MET A 35 -6.02 15.01 0.73
C MET A 35 -5.93 16.37 1.46
N ASP A 36 -6.69 16.53 2.54
CA ASP A 36 -6.70 17.76 3.34
C ASP A 36 -5.32 18.08 3.92
N MET A 37 -4.61 17.08 4.46
CA MET A 37 -3.25 17.25 4.98
C MET A 37 -2.23 17.57 3.87
N LEU A 38 -2.28 16.86 2.74
CA LEU A 38 -1.39 17.11 1.61
C LEU A 38 -1.51 18.56 1.11
N VAL A 39 -2.75 19.04 0.94
CA VAL A 39 -3.01 20.41 0.48
C VAL A 39 -2.66 21.43 1.55
N SER A 40 -3.20 21.27 2.76
CA SER A 40 -3.17 22.31 3.80
C SER A 40 -1.80 22.44 4.48
N ALA A 41 -1.05 21.34 4.60
CA ALA A 41 0.20 21.31 5.34
C ALA A 41 1.44 21.12 4.46
N PHE A 42 1.34 20.30 3.40
CA PHE A 42 2.46 20.02 2.51
C PHE A 42 2.47 20.86 1.23
N GLY A 43 1.44 21.68 1.00
CA GLY A 43 1.36 22.61 -0.13
C GLY A 43 1.15 21.91 -1.47
N PHE A 44 0.47 20.76 -1.48
CA PHE A 44 0.00 20.14 -2.72
C PHE A 44 -1.07 21.02 -3.36
N ASP A 45 -0.97 21.20 -4.68
CA ASP A 45 -1.95 22.00 -5.41
C ASP A 45 -3.23 21.18 -5.59
N SER A 46 -4.33 21.65 -5.00
CA SER A 46 -5.63 20.99 -5.08
C SER A 46 -6.20 20.96 -6.51
N SER A 47 -5.80 21.89 -7.38
CA SER A 47 -6.21 21.93 -8.79
C SER A 47 -5.40 20.97 -9.68
N GLU A 48 -4.21 20.58 -9.23
CA GLU A 48 -3.35 19.59 -9.89
C GLU A 48 -3.38 18.22 -9.17
N SER A 49 -4.26 18.05 -8.18
CA SER A 49 -4.44 16.82 -7.41
C SER A 49 -5.84 16.24 -7.61
N THR A 50 -5.94 14.92 -7.62
CA THR A 50 -7.19 14.20 -7.86
C THR A 50 -7.53 13.33 -6.66
N LYS A 51 -8.77 13.42 -6.18
CA LYS A 51 -9.34 12.48 -5.19
C LYS A 51 -10.39 11.61 -5.87
N LEU A 52 -10.28 10.28 -5.73
CA LEU A 52 -11.25 9.32 -6.25
C LEU A 52 -11.79 8.47 -5.10
N THR A 53 -13.10 8.36 -4.99
CA THR A 53 -13.74 7.56 -3.95
C THR A 53 -14.81 6.62 -4.48
N ASP A 54 -14.94 5.46 -3.83
CA ASP A 54 -15.94 4.44 -4.14
C ASP A 54 -16.07 4.17 -5.64
N LYS A 55 -17.29 4.20 -6.19
CA LYS A 55 -17.59 3.94 -7.60
C LYS A 55 -16.77 4.79 -8.59
N SER A 56 -16.28 5.97 -8.20
CA SER A 56 -15.42 6.80 -9.06
C SER A 56 -13.98 6.30 -9.12
N ALA A 57 -13.54 5.53 -8.13
CA ALA A 57 -12.22 4.91 -8.04
C ALA A 57 -12.15 3.56 -8.79
N GLY A 58 -12.59 3.56 -10.05
CA GLY A 58 -12.39 2.44 -10.97
C GLY A 58 -10.96 2.38 -11.52
N SER A 59 -10.51 1.22 -12.00
CA SER A 59 -9.11 1.02 -12.43
C SER A 59 -8.69 2.03 -13.49
N ALA A 60 -9.54 2.26 -14.49
CA ALA A 60 -9.26 3.23 -15.56
C ALA A 60 -9.13 4.67 -15.03
N ALA A 61 -9.93 5.06 -14.04
CA ALA A 61 -9.86 6.40 -13.44
C ALA A 61 -8.58 6.58 -12.63
N ILE A 62 -8.20 5.58 -11.82
CA ILE A 62 -6.96 5.59 -11.03
C ILE A 62 -5.75 5.63 -11.98
N THR A 63 -5.68 4.75 -12.96
CA THR A 63 -4.60 4.71 -13.97
C THR A 63 -4.52 6.01 -14.76
N SER A 64 -5.67 6.60 -15.16
CA SER A 64 -5.68 7.87 -15.88
C SER A 64 -5.20 9.04 -15.01
N ALA A 65 -5.60 9.09 -13.74
CA ALA A 65 -5.17 10.13 -12.81
C ALA A 65 -3.66 10.06 -12.56
N LEU A 66 -3.12 8.86 -12.33
CA LEU A 66 -1.69 8.63 -12.16
C LEU A 66 -0.90 9.03 -13.41
N ASN A 67 -1.31 8.54 -14.60
CA ASN A 67 -0.68 8.97 -15.86
C ASN A 67 -0.71 10.49 -16.00
N GLY A 68 -1.84 11.14 -15.70
CA GLY A 68 -2.02 12.57 -15.82
C GLY A 68 -1.10 13.40 -14.91
N ILE A 69 -0.86 12.97 -13.67
CA ILE A 69 0.08 13.68 -12.79
C ILE A 69 1.53 13.40 -13.17
N LEU A 70 1.89 12.15 -13.53
CA LEU A 70 3.28 11.79 -13.81
C LEU A 70 3.76 12.33 -15.15
N SER A 71 2.91 12.38 -16.19
CA SER A 71 3.28 12.93 -17.49
C SER A 71 3.47 14.45 -17.49
N LYS A 72 2.95 15.14 -16.47
CA LYS A 72 3.11 16.58 -16.25
C LYS A 72 4.26 16.92 -15.32
N SER A 73 4.88 15.92 -14.70
CA SER A 73 5.93 16.15 -13.70
C SER A 73 7.28 16.35 -14.38
N ASP A 74 8.00 17.36 -13.91
CA ASP A 74 9.37 17.66 -14.33
C ASP A 74 10.40 17.26 -13.25
N ALA A 75 11.68 17.37 -13.58
CA ALA A 75 12.77 17.11 -12.66
C ALA A 75 12.61 17.90 -11.35
N GLY A 76 12.57 17.20 -10.22
CA GLY A 76 12.42 17.78 -8.88
C GLY A 76 10.98 18.14 -8.50
N ASP A 77 9.98 17.83 -9.33
CA ASP A 77 8.58 17.82 -8.88
C ASP A 77 8.31 16.69 -7.88
N MET A 78 7.18 16.79 -7.18
CA MET A 78 6.74 15.81 -6.19
C MET A 78 5.42 15.19 -6.62
N ALA A 79 5.35 13.86 -6.55
CA ALA A 79 4.15 13.09 -6.74
C ALA A 79 3.83 12.30 -5.48
N CYS A 80 2.56 12.27 -5.09
CA CYS A 80 2.08 11.40 -4.02
C CYS A 80 0.93 10.54 -4.54
N PHE A 81 1.02 9.23 -4.34
CA PHE A 81 -0.11 8.33 -4.54
C PHE A 81 -0.51 7.74 -3.20
N TYR A 82 -1.70 8.09 -2.73
CA TYR A 82 -2.30 7.51 -1.53
C TYR A 82 -3.46 6.60 -1.92
N TYR A 83 -3.50 5.41 -1.33
CA TYR A 83 -4.58 4.46 -1.51
C TYR A 83 -5.00 3.84 -0.17
N SER A 84 -6.30 3.90 0.11
CA SER A 84 -6.97 3.16 1.18
C SER A 84 -8.07 2.30 0.60
N GLY A 85 -7.98 0.99 0.79
CA GLY A 85 -8.91 0.03 0.21
C GLY A 85 -8.36 -1.40 0.24
N HIS A 86 -9.01 -2.30 -0.49
CA HIS A 86 -8.55 -3.67 -0.63
C HIS A 86 -7.27 -3.76 -1.47
N GLY A 87 -6.39 -4.68 -1.11
CA GLY A 87 -5.31 -5.14 -1.96
C GLY A 87 -5.28 -6.66 -2.03
N SER A 88 -4.49 -7.23 -2.92
CA SER A 88 -4.41 -8.68 -3.14
C SER A 88 -3.03 -9.08 -3.66
N ARG A 89 -2.87 -10.37 -3.95
CA ARG A 89 -1.72 -10.96 -4.64
C ARG A 89 -2.18 -11.76 -5.85
N THR A 90 -1.34 -11.80 -6.87
CA THR A 90 -1.52 -12.66 -8.04
C THR A 90 -0.20 -13.31 -8.42
N SER A 91 -0.27 -14.53 -8.97
CA SER A 91 0.89 -15.15 -9.62
C SER A 91 1.38 -14.26 -10.77
N ALA A 92 2.69 -14.13 -10.93
CA ALA A 92 3.29 -13.43 -12.06
C ALA A 92 3.07 -14.17 -13.39
N ASP A 93 2.92 -15.49 -13.32
CA ASP A 93 2.47 -16.33 -14.42
C ASP A 93 1.28 -17.18 -13.94
N SER A 94 0.06 -16.74 -14.28
CA SER A 94 -1.17 -17.43 -13.88
C SER A 94 -1.36 -18.78 -14.58
N GLY A 95 -0.59 -19.07 -15.63
CA GLY A 95 -0.59 -20.38 -16.31
C GLY A 95 0.36 -21.40 -15.70
N GLN A 96 1.24 -20.96 -14.80
CA GLN A 96 2.29 -21.80 -14.22
C GLN A 96 1.96 -22.16 -12.76
N ALA A 97 1.70 -23.45 -12.51
CA ALA A 97 1.33 -23.94 -11.18
C ALA A 97 2.48 -23.87 -10.16
N ASP A 98 3.73 -23.95 -10.59
CA ASP A 98 4.92 -23.83 -9.75
C ASP A 98 5.57 -22.45 -9.81
N CYS A 99 4.80 -21.41 -10.16
CA CYS A 99 5.29 -20.03 -10.18
C CYS A 99 5.80 -19.63 -8.79
N ASP A 100 7.03 -19.14 -8.74
CA ASP A 100 7.70 -18.72 -7.51
C ASP A 100 7.69 -17.19 -7.31
N LYS A 101 7.22 -16.44 -8.32
CA LYS A 101 7.15 -14.98 -8.34
C LYS A 101 5.70 -14.50 -8.28
N PHE A 102 5.42 -13.61 -7.34
CA PHE A 102 4.11 -13.02 -7.15
C PHE A 102 4.16 -11.50 -7.14
N TYR A 103 3.05 -10.92 -7.59
CA TYR A 103 2.78 -9.50 -7.66
C TYR A 103 1.75 -9.12 -6.61
N GLU A 104 1.96 -7.98 -5.95
CA GLU A 104 0.94 -7.36 -5.11
C GLU A 104 0.12 -6.37 -5.94
N SER A 105 -1.15 -6.23 -5.60
CA SER A 105 -2.08 -5.37 -6.33
C SER A 105 -2.99 -4.60 -5.38
N ILE A 106 -3.47 -3.43 -5.83
CA ILE A 106 -4.64 -2.76 -5.25
C ILE A 106 -5.90 -3.22 -5.98
N ILE A 107 -7.06 -3.18 -5.31
CA ILE A 107 -8.37 -3.58 -5.86
C ILE A 107 -9.27 -2.35 -6.02
N PRO A 108 -9.34 -1.76 -7.23
CA PRO A 108 -10.28 -0.68 -7.52
C PRO A 108 -11.74 -1.10 -7.36
N ALA A 109 -12.65 -0.13 -7.26
CA ALA A 109 -14.09 -0.39 -7.09
C ALA A 109 -14.73 -1.16 -8.28
N SER A 110 -14.06 -1.14 -9.43
CA SER A 110 -14.44 -1.93 -10.62
C SER A 110 -14.02 -3.40 -10.57
N GLY A 111 -13.19 -3.81 -9.61
CA GLY A 111 -12.73 -5.20 -9.42
C GLY A 111 -11.54 -5.61 -10.28
N SER A 112 -11.23 -4.90 -11.36
CA SER A 112 -10.01 -5.16 -12.13
C SER A 112 -8.79 -4.66 -11.36
N ALA A 113 -8.05 -5.57 -10.75
CA ALA A 113 -6.86 -5.27 -9.95
C ALA A 113 -5.82 -4.46 -10.75
N ILE A 114 -5.10 -3.58 -10.06
CA ILE A 114 -3.91 -2.88 -10.60
C ILE A 114 -2.70 -3.45 -9.86
N THR A 115 -1.83 -4.14 -10.59
CA THR A 115 -0.62 -4.79 -10.07
C THR A 115 0.54 -3.81 -9.91
N ASP A 116 1.59 -4.22 -9.21
CA ASP A 116 2.87 -3.48 -9.18
C ASP A 116 3.44 -3.27 -10.59
N ARG A 117 3.27 -4.24 -11.50
CA ARG A 117 3.65 -4.13 -12.91
C ARG A 117 2.87 -3.03 -13.64
N ASP A 118 1.56 -2.93 -13.40
CA ASP A 118 0.74 -1.89 -14.00
C ASP A 118 1.17 -0.50 -13.50
N LEU A 119 1.41 -0.37 -12.19
CA LEU A 119 1.93 0.87 -11.62
C LEU A 119 3.35 1.19 -12.13
N PHE A 120 4.20 0.19 -12.32
CA PHE A 120 5.53 0.38 -12.88
C PHE A 120 5.42 0.92 -14.31
N ASN A 121 4.58 0.32 -15.15
CA ASN A 121 4.37 0.77 -16.52
C ASN A 121 3.89 2.23 -16.60
N ILE A 122 3.03 2.67 -15.65
CA ILE A 122 2.57 4.06 -15.56
C ILE A 122 3.73 5.01 -15.20
N ALA A 123 4.62 4.57 -14.32
CA ALA A 123 5.81 5.32 -13.92
C ALA A 123 7.03 5.07 -14.82
N ASP A 124 6.91 4.25 -15.87
CA ASP A 124 8.08 3.78 -16.61
C ASP A 124 8.83 4.93 -17.30
N GLN A 125 8.06 5.92 -17.75
CA GLN A 125 8.55 7.18 -18.31
C GLN A 125 9.46 7.99 -17.36
N LEU A 126 9.38 7.76 -16.05
CA LEU A 126 10.21 8.47 -15.07
C LEU A 126 11.55 7.76 -14.91
N GLN A 127 12.63 8.52 -15.05
CA GLN A 127 13.95 8.08 -14.59
C GLN A 127 13.97 8.02 -13.05
N PRO A 128 14.72 7.09 -12.43
CA PRO A 128 14.93 7.11 -10.99
C PRO A 128 15.40 8.49 -10.51
N SER A 129 14.85 8.96 -9.39
CA SER A 129 15.17 10.27 -8.78
C SER A 129 14.85 11.49 -9.67
N PHE A 130 14.09 11.33 -10.75
CA PHE A 130 13.60 12.45 -11.55
C PHE A 130 12.46 13.19 -10.84
N VAL A 131 11.51 12.44 -10.27
CA VAL A 131 10.39 12.95 -9.47
C VAL A 131 10.49 12.37 -8.08
N GLU A 132 10.22 13.17 -7.06
CA GLU A 132 10.03 12.67 -5.71
C GLU A 132 8.67 12.00 -5.61
N PHE A 133 8.62 10.71 -5.97
CA PHE A 133 7.38 9.95 -5.95
C PHE A 133 7.26 9.15 -4.64
N THR A 134 6.27 9.52 -3.82
CA THR A 134 5.90 8.77 -2.61
C THR A 134 4.61 7.99 -2.87
N VAL A 135 4.60 6.72 -2.48
CA VAL A 135 3.41 5.86 -2.52
C VAL A 135 3.06 5.47 -1.09
N ILE A 136 1.80 5.64 -0.70
CA ILE A 136 1.30 5.29 0.63
C ILE A 136 0.10 4.36 0.45
N LEU A 137 0.24 3.11 0.89
CA LEU A 137 -0.78 2.07 0.77
C LEU A 137 -1.28 1.66 2.15
N ASP A 138 -2.46 2.14 2.51
CA ASP A 138 -3.26 1.58 3.61
C ASP A 138 -4.18 0.49 3.07
N SER A 139 -3.54 -0.57 2.57
CA SER A 139 -4.16 -1.78 2.02
C SER A 139 -3.37 -3.01 2.47
N CYS A 140 -3.96 -4.19 2.31
CA CYS A 140 -3.27 -5.46 2.54
C CYS A 140 -3.18 -6.33 1.32
N HIS A 141 -2.29 -7.32 1.38
CA HIS A 141 -1.96 -8.15 0.24
C HIS A 141 -1.93 -9.65 0.60
N SER A 142 -2.12 -10.00 1.87
CA SER A 142 -1.88 -11.34 2.43
C SER A 142 -3.05 -12.32 2.29
N GLY A 143 -4.21 -11.84 1.83
CA GLY A 143 -5.45 -12.62 1.82
C GLY A 143 -6.02 -12.80 3.21
N GLY A 144 -7.32 -12.68 3.43
CA GLY A 144 -7.90 -12.70 4.79
C GLY A 144 -9.36 -13.10 4.84
N MET A 145 -9.74 -13.84 5.89
CA MET A 145 -10.91 -14.70 5.97
C MET A 145 -12.29 -13.99 5.96
N ASP A 146 -13.27 -14.69 5.39
CA ASP A 146 -14.69 -14.39 5.25
C ASP A 146 -15.28 -13.89 6.59
N GLN A 147 -15.34 -12.59 6.83
CA GLN A 147 -16.02 -12.04 7.99
C GLN A 147 -17.45 -11.64 7.63
N GLU A 148 -18.37 -11.95 8.54
CA GLU A 148 -19.77 -11.57 8.48
C GLU A 148 -19.91 -10.06 8.16
N THR A 149 -20.97 -9.71 7.45
CA THR A 149 -21.27 -8.32 7.02
C THR A 149 -21.23 -7.32 8.17
N ASP A 150 -21.47 -7.79 9.40
CA ASP A 150 -21.69 -7.00 10.61
C ASP A 150 -20.47 -6.93 11.54
N ALA A 151 -19.29 -7.40 11.09
CA ALA A 151 -18.07 -7.32 11.89
C ALA A 151 -17.70 -5.87 12.22
N VAL A 152 -17.53 -5.58 13.52
CA VAL A 152 -17.08 -4.28 14.05
C VAL A 152 -15.66 -3.93 13.57
N LEU A 153 -14.85 -4.95 13.27
CA LEU A 153 -13.51 -4.82 12.72
C LEU A 153 -13.54 -5.26 11.26
N LYS A 154 -13.09 -4.38 10.36
CA LYS A 154 -12.95 -4.68 8.93
C LYS A 154 -11.48 -4.85 8.58
N CYS A 155 -11.19 -5.85 7.75
CA CYS A 155 -9.86 -6.16 7.24
C CYS A 155 -9.79 -5.78 5.75
N LYS A 156 -8.68 -5.16 5.34
CA LYS A 156 -8.47 -4.71 3.96
C LYS A 156 -7.92 -5.81 3.03
N SER A 157 -7.96 -7.08 3.43
CA SER A 157 -7.63 -8.23 2.57
C SER A 157 -8.89 -8.95 2.08
N PRO A 158 -9.06 -9.20 0.77
CA PRO A 158 -10.05 -10.16 0.28
C PRO A 158 -9.62 -11.59 0.61
N VAL A 159 -10.55 -12.54 0.54
CA VAL A 159 -10.25 -13.97 0.68
C VAL A 159 -9.49 -14.43 -0.57
N LEU A 160 -8.32 -15.05 -0.39
CA LEU A 160 -7.60 -15.68 -1.50
C LEU A 160 -8.25 -17.04 -1.83
N PRO A 161 -8.36 -17.40 -3.12
CA PRO A 161 -8.70 -18.76 -3.53
C PRO A 161 -7.77 -19.80 -2.90
N GLY A 162 -8.31 -20.96 -2.50
CA GLY A 162 -7.55 -21.97 -1.78
C GLY A 162 -6.41 -22.60 -2.59
N ASP A 163 -6.57 -22.69 -3.91
CA ASP A 163 -5.53 -23.11 -4.86
C ASP A 163 -4.40 -22.08 -4.95
N LEU A 164 -4.72 -20.79 -5.02
CA LEU A 164 -3.74 -19.71 -4.99
C LEU A 164 -2.96 -19.68 -3.67
N LEU A 165 -3.66 -19.84 -2.54
CA LEU A 165 -3.03 -19.95 -1.23
C LEU A 165 -2.06 -21.14 -1.16
N GLN A 166 -2.48 -22.30 -1.65
CA GLN A 166 -1.64 -23.50 -1.67
C GLN A 166 -0.41 -23.32 -2.57
N GLN A 167 -0.60 -22.66 -3.72
CA GLN A 167 0.49 -22.31 -4.62
C GLN A 167 1.53 -21.43 -3.93
N MET A 168 1.08 -20.37 -3.25
CA MET A 168 1.97 -19.48 -2.51
C MET A 168 2.75 -20.23 -1.43
N VAL A 169 2.09 -21.05 -0.61
CA VAL A 169 2.76 -21.83 0.44
C VAL A 169 3.87 -22.73 -0.12
N ASN A 170 3.64 -23.34 -1.29
CA ASN A 170 4.59 -24.27 -1.87
C ASN A 170 5.75 -23.57 -2.58
N TYR A 171 5.45 -22.51 -3.34
CA TYR A 171 6.33 -22.02 -4.40
C TYR A 171 6.77 -20.57 -4.23
N LEU A 172 6.06 -19.71 -3.49
CA LEU A 172 6.44 -18.30 -3.38
C LEU A 172 7.86 -18.15 -2.80
N ARG A 173 8.77 -17.57 -3.61
CA ARG A 173 10.14 -17.20 -3.25
C ARG A 173 10.42 -15.72 -3.51
N THR A 174 9.69 -15.11 -4.44
CA THR A 174 9.86 -13.71 -4.84
C THR A 174 8.53 -12.99 -4.76
N LEU A 175 8.47 -11.91 -3.99
CA LEU A 175 7.31 -11.03 -3.89
C LEU A 175 7.72 -9.60 -4.21
N VAL A 176 7.07 -8.99 -5.20
CA VAL A 176 7.31 -7.59 -5.56
C VAL A 176 6.27 -6.70 -4.86
N PRO A 177 6.67 -5.83 -3.92
CA PRO A 177 5.73 -4.97 -3.21
C PRO A 177 5.02 -3.99 -4.13
N CYS A 178 3.71 -3.85 -3.95
CA CYS A 178 2.90 -2.90 -4.72
C CYS A 178 3.41 -1.48 -4.48
N GLY A 179 3.90 -0.81 -5.53
CA GLY A 179 4.33 0.58 -5.44
C GLY A 179 5.82 0.83 -5.25
N ILE A 180 6.71 -0.18 -5.19
CA ILE A 180 8.18 0.05 -5.21
C ILE A 180 8.71 0.42 -6.61
N LEU A 181 7.95 0.03 -7.65
CA LEU A 181 8.13 0.39 -9.06
C LEU A 181 9.55 0.12 -9.57
N ILE A 182 9.97 -1.15 -9.49
CA ILE A 182 11.25 -1.62 -10.02
C ILE A 182 11.12 -2.06 -11.49
N PRO A 183 12.19 -1.95 -12.31
CA PRO A 183 12.20 -2.47 -13.67
C PRO A 183 11.71 -3.92 -13.77
N LEU A 184 11.00 -4.25 -14.85
CA LEU A 184 10.40 -5.59 -15.02
C LEU A 184 11.44 -6.71 -15.12
N ASP A 185 12.65 -6.38 -15.57
CA ASP A 185 13.81 -7.26 -15.67
C ASP A 185 14.73 -7.21 -14.44
N SER A 186 14.34 -6.47 -13.38
CA SER A 186 15.10 -6.39 -12.14
C SER A 186 14.99 -7.68 -11.32
N ASP A 187 16.14 -8.12 -10.80
CA ASP A 187 16.30 -9.24 -9.87
C ASP A 187 16.37 -8.79 -8.41
N ALA A 188 16.15 -7.49 -8.13
CA ALA A 188 16.36 -6.91 -6.80
C ALA A 188 15.49 -7.54 -5.68
N CYS A 189 14.31 -8.07 -6.03
CA CYS A 189 13.44 -8.78 -5.10
C CYS A 189 13.58 -10.30 -5.19
N ASP A 190 14.41 -10.85 -6.09
CA ASP A 190 14.46 -12.29 -6.30
C ASP A 190 14.88 -13.02 -5.03
N GLY A 191 14.08 -13.99 -4.58
CA GLY A 191 14.35 -14.72 -3.35
C GLY A 191 14.26 -13.85 -2.09
N ASN A 192 13.40 -12.81 -2.07
CA ASN A 192 13.16 -12.00 -0.88
C ASN A 192 12.14 -12.61 0.09
N VAL A 193 11.55 -13.76 -0.24
CA VAL A 193 10.68 -14.51 0.67
C VAL A 193 11.42 -15.72 1.21
N THR A 194 11.64 -15.75 2.52
CA THR A 194 12.40 -16.80 3.22
C THR A 194 11.52 -17.96 3.68
N SER A 195 10.26 -17.69 3.99
CA SER A 195 9.30 -18.68 4.47
C SER A 195 7.88 -18.28 4.07
N VAL A 196 7.00 -19.26 3.86
CA VAL A 196 5.56 -19.04 3.65
C VAL A 196 4.76 -20.09 4.42
N SER A 197 3.73 -19.67 5.15
CA SER A 197 2.79 -20.54 5.87
C SER A 197 1.34 -20.14 5.60
N ASN A 198 0.43 -21.12 5.79
CA ASN A 198 -1.01 -20.85 5.81
C ASN A 198 -1.44 -20.62 7.26
N ASN A 199 -1.87 -19.40 7.56
CA ASN A 199 -2.38 -19.00 8.88
C ASN A 199 -3.86 -18.67 8.73
N GLY A 200 -4.74 -19.66 8.90
CA GLY A 200 -6.19 -19.44 8.87
C GLY A 200 -6.72 -18.90 7.54
N GLY A 201 -6.20 -19.38 6.40
CA GLY A 201 -6.58 -18.90 5.06
C GLY A 201 -5.78 -17.69 4.57
N VAL A 202 -4.82 -17.24 5.36
CA VAL A 202 -3.89 -16.14 5.04
C VAL A 202 -2.56 -16.71 4.61
N ALA A 203 -2.00 -16.20 3.52
CA ALA A 203 -0.62 -16.51 3.13
C ALA A 203 0.32 -15.61 3.94
N ALA A 204 0.89 -16.18 5.00
CA ALA A 204 1.88 -15.50 5.82
C ALA A 204 3.28 -15.74 5.26
N ALA A 205 4.00 -14.69 4.88
CA ALA A 205 5.35 -14.79 4.34
C ALA A 205 6.37 -13.99 5.16
N ASP A 206 7.53 -14.58 5.44
CA ASP A 206 8.67 -13.90 6.05
C ASP A 206 9.60 -13.36 4.97
N GLU A 207 10.02 -12.11 5.14
CA GLU A 207 10.90 -11.42 4.20
C GLU A 207 12.38 -11.52 4.60
N ASP A 208 13.26 -11.53 3.61
CA ASP A 208 14.68 -11.30 3.75
C ASP A 208 14.95 -9.82 4.13
N PRO A 209 15.41 -9.53 5.37
CA PRO A 209 15.63 -8.16 5.83
C PRO A 209 16.68 -7.41 5.01
N ASP A 210 17.54 -8.11 4.27
CA ASP A 210 18.57 -7.51 3.43
C ASP A 210 18.05 -7.05 2.06
N LYS A 211 16.78 -7.38 1.72
CA LYS A 211 16.15 -7.05 0.42
C LYS A 211 14.98 -6.05 0.53
N VAL A 212 14.93 -5.31 1.63
CA VAL A 212 13.88 -4.30 1.89
C VAL A 212 14.08 -3.04 1.05
N PHE A 213 15.34 -2.65 0.83
CA PHE A 213 15.71 -1.47 0.05
C PHE A 213 16.21 -1.86 -1.34
N VAL A 214 15.73 -1.14 -2.35
CA VAL A 214 16.05 -1.38 -3.76
C VAL A 214 16.54 -0.08 -4.40
N ASP A 215 17.81 -0.07 -4.81
CA ASP A 215 18.47 1.11 -5.39
C ASP A 215 17.76 1.63 -6.65
N GLN A 216 17.15 0.72 -7.43
CA GLN A 216 16.42 1.05 -8.66
C GLN A 216 14.97 1.47 -8.43
N ALA A 217 14.49 1.50 -7.19
CA ALA A 217 13.11 1.89 -6.89
C ALA A 217 12.85 3.32 -7.37
N LYS A 218 11.73 3.53 -8.09
CA LYS A 218 11.32 4.87 -8.54
C LYS A 218 10.55 5.63 -7.46
N THR A 219 10.27 4.99 -6.32
CA THR A 219 9.41 5.53 -5.27
C THR A 219 9.99 5.32 -3.87
N THR A 220 9.44 6.08 -2.93
CA THR A 220 9.44 5.71 -1.51
C THR A 220 8.05 5.18 -1.17
N LEU A 221 7.96 3.90 -0.78
CA LEU A 221 6.71 3.21 -0.48
C LEU A 221 6.53 3.08 1.04
N ILE A 222 5.39 3.54 1.55
CA ILE A 222 4.92 3.29 2.92
C ILE A 222 3.72 2.34 2.82
N ALA A 223 3.83 1.14 3.38
CA ALA A 223 2.77 0.14 3.34
C ALA A 223 2.28 -0.21 4.76
N GLY A 224 0.99 -0.55 4.88
CA GLY A 224 0.31 -0.73 6.16
C GLY A 224 0.72 -1.96 6.97
N CYS A 225 1.32 -2.97 6.35
CA CYS A 225 1.64 -4.24 7.02
C CYS A 225 2.80 -4.98 6.32
N LYS A 226 3.38 -5.97 7.02
CA LYS A 226 4.28 -6.96 6.41
C LYS A 226 3.53 -7.95 5.52
N PHE A 227 4.31 -8.75 4.80
CA PHE A 227 3.75 -9.80 3.95
C PHE A 227 2.93 -10.85 4.70
N ASN A 228 3.20 -11.01 6.01
CA ASN A 228 2.53 -11.94 6.92
C ASN A 228 1.47 -11.32 7.83
N GLU A 229 1.06 -10.08 7.59
CA GLU A 229 0.15 -9.34 8.46
C GLU A 229 -1.10 -8.85 7.73
N LEU A 230 -2.08 -8.38 8.48
CA LEU A 230 -3.33 -7.80 8.00
C LEU A 230 -3.43 -6.33 8.42
N SER A 231 -4.23 -5.56 7.69
CA SER A 231 -4.43 -4.11 7.85
C SER A 231 -5.88 -3.91 8.24
N TRP A 232 -6.03 -3.25 9.37
CA TRP A 232 -7.28 -3.15 10.09
C TRP A 232 -7.80 -1.72 10.12
N GLU A 233 -9.11 -1.59 10.19
CA GLU A 233 -9.79 -0.33 10.47
C GLU A 233 -10.11 -0.19 11.97
N THR A 234 -9.94 1.01 12.51
CA THR A 234 -10.39 1.39 13.86
C THR A 234 -10.96 2.80 13.87
N ALA A 235 -12.08 3.00 14.58
CA ALA A 235 -12.60 4.32 14.91
C ALA A 235 -12.68 5.32 13.71
N GLY A 236 -13.07 4.84 12.52
CA GLY A 236 -13.26 5.66 11.33
C GLY A 236 -12.04 5.85 10.43
N HIS A 237 -10.90 5.22 10.75
CA HIS A 237 -9.67 5.24 9.95
C HIS A 237 -8.99 3.87 9.86
N GLY A 238 -8.18 3.64 8.83
CA GLY A 238 -7.19 2.55 8.86
C GLY A 238 -6.13 2.78 9.95
N LEU A 239 -5.60 1.72 10.55
CA LEU A 239 -4.56 1.84 11.59
C LEU A 239 -3.33 2.63 11.09
N LEU A 240 -2.89 2.35 9.85
CA LEU A 240 -1.78 3.08 9.24
C LEU A 240 -2.16 4.55 9.09
N THR A 241 -3.30 4.86 8.47
CA THR A 241 -3.70 6.25 8.19
C THR A 241 -3.87 7.07 9.46
N LYS A 242 -4.50 6.52 10.49
CA LYS A 242 -4.62 7.18 11.80
C LYS A 242 -3.24 7.47 12.41
N ALA A 243 -2.35 6.47 12.46
CA ALA A 243 -1.00 6.65 12.96
C ALA A 243 -0.24 7.71 12.16
N PHE A 244 -0.37 7.67 10.83
CA PHE A 244 0.26 8.58 9.90
C PHE A 244 -0.13 10.03 10.16
N LEU A 245 -1.43 10.32 10.16
CA LEU A 245 -1.96 11.65 10.41
C LEU A 245 -1.49 12.17 11.78
N ASN A 246 -1.55 11.34 12.82
CA ASN A 246 -1.14 11.74 14.17
C ASN A 246 0.36 12.04 14.27
N THR A 247 1.20 11.15 13.73
CA THR A 247 2.66 11.30 13.75
C THR A 247 3.10 12.53 12.98
N VAL A 248 2.57 12.73 11.78
CA VAL A 248 2.93 13.87 10.95
C VAL A 248 2.48 15.18 11.60
N ASN A 249 1.26 15.25 12.15
CA ASN A 249 0.79 16.44 12.89
C ASN A 249 1.65 16.72 14.13
N ALA A 250 1.98 15.69 14.92
CA ALA A 250 2.80 15.83 16.13
C ALA A 250 4.23 16.31 15.83
N SER A 251 4.74 15.99 14.64
CA SER A 251 6.04 16.47 14.15
C SER A 251 6.03 17.91 13.61
N ASN A 252 4.89 18.61 13.67
CA ASN A 252 4.67 19.89 12.97
C ASN A 252 4.99 19.78 11.46
N PHE A 253 4.67 18.64 10.85
CA PHE A 253 4.94 18.37 9.43
C PHE A 253 6.44 18.38 9.06
N GLN A 254 7.31 18.13 10.04
CA GLN A 254 8.77 18.11 9.89
C GLN A 254 9.31 16.81 10.49
N ILE A 255 9.47 15.79 9.65
CA ILE A 255 9.94 14.47 10.06
C ILE A 255 10.71 13.81 8.92
N SER A 256 11.74 13.04 9.23
CA SER A 256 12.43 12.20 8.25
C SER A 256 11.60 10.95 7.92
N TYR A 257 11.87 10.27 6.80
CA TYR A 257 11.19 9.00 6.52
C TYR A 257 11.53 7.91 7.57
N SER A 258 12.77 7.87 8.08
CA SER A 258 13.19 6.93 9.12
C SER A 258 12.47 7.17 10.44
N ASP A 259 12.43 8.42 10.93
CA ASP A 259 11.70 8.76 12.16
C ASP A 259 10.19 8.54 12.02
N LEU A 260 9.64 8.82 10.83
CA LEU A 260 8.23 8.56 10.51
C LEU A 260 7.94 7.07 10.64
N LEU A 261 8.76 6.19 10.06
CA LEU A 261 8.57 4.75 10.15
C LEU A 261 8.61 4.24 11.60
N ASP A 262 9.56 4.71 12.40
CA ASP A 262 9.71 4.28 13.79
C ASP A 262 8.49 4.69 14.65
N GLN A 263 7.99 5.91 14.44
CA GLN A 263 6.78 6.39 15.09
C GLN A 263 5.53 5.68 14.60
N LEU A 264 5.42 5.42 13.28
CA LEU A 264 4.32 4.63 12.71
C LEU A 264 4.28 3.23 13.31
N ARG A 265 5.41 2.52 13.39
CA ARG A 265 5.49 1.18 13.99
C ARG A 265 5.07 1.19 15.45
N THR A 266 5.53 2.18 16.21
CA THR A 266 5.14 2.34 17.61
C THR A 266 3.64 2.58 17.76
N SER A 267 3.09 3.53 17.00
CA SER A 267 1.68 3.90 17.07
C SER A 267 0.77 2.78 16.60
N VAL A 268 1.07 2.13 15.47
CA VAL A 268 0.25 1.04 14.93
C VAL A 268 0.31 -0.18 15.86
N THR A 269 1.46 -0.52 16.45
CA THR A 269 1.55 -1.61 17.44
C THR A 269 0.69 -1.31 18.66
N SER A 270 0.72 -0.08 19.17
CA SER A 270 -0.08 0.36 20.31
C SER A 270 -1.58 0.34 19.98
N ASP A 271 -1.98 0.89 18.84
CA ASP A 271 -3.38 0.91 18.40
C ASP A 271 -3.89 -0.50 18.12
N PHE A 272 -3.09 -1.36 17.49
CA PHE A 272 -3.42 -2.77 17.27
C PHE A 272 -3.62 -3.50 18.60
N SER A 273 -2.74 -3.30 19.57
CA SER A 273 -2.88 -3.90 20.92
C SER A 273 -4.08 -3.35 21.70
N SER A 274 -4.51 -2.13 21.36
CA SER A 274 -5.67 -1.45 21.94
C SER A 274 -6.97 -1.76 21.19
N LEU A 275 -6.89 -2.44 20.04
CA LEU A 275 -8.05 -3.13 19.51
C LEU A 275 -8.46 -4.10 20.61
N ILE A 276 -9.57 -3.78 21.29
CA ILE A 276 -10.39 -4.83 21.90
C ILE A 276 -10.51 -5.85 20.76
N VAL A 277 -10.17 -7.11 20.90
CA VAL A 277 -11.12 -8.13 21.32
C VAL A 277 -10.45 -9.51 21.21
N PRO A 278 -10.84 -10.49 22.04
CA PRO A 278 -10.93 -11.92 21.68
C PRO A 278 -11.64 -12.30 20.33
N SER A 279 -11.72 -11.43 19.31
CA SER A 279 -12.43 -11.68 18.03
C SER A 279 -11.55 -11.64 16.77
N ILE A 280 -10.25 -11.35 16.87
CA ILE A 280 -9.31 -11.79 15.85
C ILE A 280 -9.02 -13.26 16.16
N SER A 281 -9.38 -14.17 15.25
CA SER A 281 -9.08 -15.60 15.44
C SER A 281 -7.60 -15.79 15.74
N SER A 282 -7.27 -16.69 16.67
CA SER A 282 -5.87 -17.05 16.98
C SER A 282 -5.09 -17.55 15.78
N ASP A 283 -5.80 -17.98 14.73
CA ASP A 283 -5.23 -18.48 13.49
C ASP A 283 -4.84 -17.35 12.52
N LEU A 284 -5.23 -16.10 12.80
CA LEU A 284 -4.86 -14.93 12.00
C LEU A 284 -3.60 -14.25 12.57
N PRO A 285 -2.88 -13.47 11.75
CA PRO A 285 -1.76 -12.65 12.21
C PRO A 285 -2.15 -11.74 13.38
N GLN A 286 -1.36 -11.78 14.46
CA GLN A 286 -1.59 -11.05 15.71
C GLN A 286 -0.76 -9.76 15.80
N SER A 287 -0.40 -9.19 14.65
CA SER A 287 0.34 -7.93 14.56
C SER A 287 0.03 -7.19 13.27
N GLN A 288 0.30 -5.89 13.28
CA GLN A 288 0.34 -5.04 12.09
C GLN A 288 1.56 -4.11 12.21
N THR A 289 2.47 -4.20 11.24
CA THR A 289 3.75 -3.51 11.25
C THR A 289 3.95 -2.75 9.94
N PRO A 290 3.85 -1.41 9.96
CA PRO A 290 4.13 -0.57 8.80
C PRO A 290 5.53 -0.83 8.22
N GLN A 291 5.59 -0.81 6.89
CA GLN A 291 6.82 -0.99 6.12
C GLN A 291 7.16 0.31 5.39
N LEU A 292 8.46 0.55 5.25
CA LEU A 292 9.01 1.60 4.40
C LEU A 292 9.99 0.92 3.45
N ARG A 293 9.81 1.14 2.15
CA ARG A 293 10.59 0.53 1.07
C ARG A 293 10.98 1.60 0.06
N GLY A 294 11.98 1.30 -0.74
CA GLY A 294 12.52 2.23 -1.74
C GLY A 294 14.04 2.27 -1.66
N GLN A 295 14.63 3.41 -2.00
CA GLN A 295 16.09 3.57 -1.98
C GLN A 295 16.60 3.89 -0.56
N GLY A 296 17.57 3.13 -0.05
CA GLY A 296 18.06 3.28 1.32
C GLY A 296 18.69 4.65 1.62
N ASN A 297 19.28 5.29 0.61
CA ASN A 297 19.86 6.64 0.71
C ASN A 297 18.82 7.76 0.91
N ARG A 298 17.52 7.46 0.86
CA ARG A 298 16.44 8.46 1.01
C ARG A 298 15.80 8.48 2.39
N MET A 299 16.16 7.55 3.28
CA MET A 299 15.46 7.37 4.55
C MET A 299 15.64 8.56 5.51
N ASP A 300 16.78 9.24 5.45
CA ASP A 300 17.06 10.42 6.28
C ASP A 300 16.51 11.73 5.67
N GLN A 301 15.91 11.67 4.47
CA GLN A 301 15.30 12.84 3.85
C GLN A 301 14.00 13.23 4.56
N GLY A 302 13.70 14.53 4.55
CA GLY A 302 12.44 15.05 5.06
C GLY A 302 11.26 14.51 4.25
N PHE A 303 10.26 13.99 4.95
CA PHE A 303 9.03 13.48 4.34
C PHE A 303 8.32 14.58 3.53
N LEU A 304 8.15 14.34 2.22
CA LEU A 304 7.55 15.28 1.26
C LEU A 304 8.20 16.68 1.24
N GLN A 305 9.52 16.73 1.44
CA GLN A 305 10.30 17.98 1.44
C GLN A 305 11.14 18.20 0.17
N GLY A 306 11.18 17.25 -0.78
CA GLY A 306 11.97 17.39 -2.00
C GLY A 306 13.39 16.86 -1.83
N PHE A 307 14.04 16.49 -2.94
CA PHE A 307 15.41 15.96 -2.93
C PHE A 307 16.41 16.99 -2.38
N VAL A 308 17.22 16.56 -1.41
CA VAL A 308 18.31 17.39 -0.85
C VAL A 308 19.63 17.19 -1.63
N ASP A 309 19.83 16.04 -2.28
CA ASP A 309 20.92 15.82 -3.25
C ASP A 309 20.43 14.88 -4.36
N SER A 310 20.45 15.37 -5.60
CA SER A 310 20.04 14.63 -6.80
C SER A 310 21.24 14.13 -7.61
N ARG A 311 22.39 13.90 -6.96
CA ARG A 311 23.66 13.54 -7.58
C ARG A 311 24.23 12.25 -7.03
#